data_AF-A0A6M9PJI4-F1
#
_entry.id   AF-A0A6M9PJI4-F1
#
_cell.length_a   1.000
_cell.length_b   1.000
_cell.length_c   1.000
_cell.angle_alpha   90.00
_cell.angle_beta   90.00
_cell.angle_gamma   90.00
#
_symmetry.space_group_name_H-M   'P 1'
#
loop_
_entity.id
_entity.type
_entity.pdbx_description
1 polymer ?
#
loop_
_entity_poly.entity_id
_entity_poly.type
_entity_poly.pdbx_seq_one_letter_code
_entity_poly.pdbx_strand_id
1 'polypeptide(L)'
;MLNKQDFAQSEPKSPVKRRLELVVPANQCAEKKVAPSDSARAFKLLEETIIKIDGAYAPSTIRAYRADFINFINFCLRRFKHEVQHGLRTA
;
A
#
# COMPACT_ATOMS: atom_id res chain seq x y z
N MET A 1 29.23 -37.09 30.32
CA MET A 1 27.94 -36.60 29.79
C MET A 1 28.24 -35.39 28.91
N LEU A 2 28.08 -35.51 27.60
CA LEU A 2 28.44 -34.47 26.62
C LEU A 2 27.14 -33.91 26.05
N ASN A 3 26.81 -32.68 26.43
CA ASN A 3 25.57 -32.01 26.01
C ASN A 3 25.75 -31.53 24.56
N LYS A 4 25.04 -32.16 23.62
CA LYS A 4 25.10 -31.83 22.19
C LYS A 4 24.31 -30.55 21.96
N GLN A 5 25.03 -29.43 21.82
CA GLN A 5 24.49 -28.19 21.27
C GLN A 5 24.32 -28.37 19.76
N ASP A 6 23.13 -28.79 19.35
CA ASP A 6 22.70 -28.70 17.95
C ASP A 6 22.34 -27.24 17.65
N PHE A 7 23.34 -26.45 17.30
CA PHE A 7 23.12 -25.23 16.53
C PHE A 7 22.55 -25.67 15.18
N ALA A 8 21.23 -25.55 15.00
CA ALA A 8 20.56 -25.76 13.73
C ALA A 8 21.06 -24.75 12.67
N GLN A 9 22.23 -25.02 12.11
CA GLN A 9 22.70 -24.47 10.85
C GLN A 9 22.00 -25.25 9.72
N SER A 10 20.75 -24.90 9.44
CA SER A 10 20.10 -25.31 8.20
C SER A 10 19.98 -24.07 7.32
N GLU A 11 20.95 -23.86 6.44
CA GLU A 11 20.75 -23.02 5.26
C GLU A 11 19.61 -23.62 4.42
N PRO A 12 18.52 -22.89 4.14
CA PRO A 12 17.62 -23.32 3.09
C PRO A 12 18.27 -22.99 1.74
N LYS A 13 19.01 -23.95 1.17
CA LYS A 13 19.23 -24.00 -0.29
C LYS A 13 17.90 -24.30 -0.95
N SER A 14 17.23 -23.26 -1.46
CA SER A 14 16.22 -23.44 -2.50
C SER A 14 16.55 -22.56 -3.70
N PRO A 15 16.67 -23.15 -4.90
CA PRO A 15 17.02 -22.44 -6.12
C PRO A 15 15.78 -21.77 -6.72
N VAL A 16 16.04 -20.91 -7.71
CA VAL A 16 15.08 -20.24 -8.60
C VAL A 16 14.67 -18.84 -8.16
N LYS A 17 15.43 -17.90 -8.71
CA LYS A 17 14.99 -16.60 -9.23
C LYS A 17 13.51 -16.63 -9.66
N ARG A 18 12.60 -16.30 -8.76
CA ARG A 18 11.40 -15.56 -9.14
C ARG A 18 11.63 -14.15 -8.66
N ARG A 19 12.27 -13.39 -9.55
CA ARG A 19 12.10 -11.95 -9.66
C ARG A 19 10.59 -11.72 -9.58
N LEU A 20 10.10 -11.31 -8.41
CA LEU A 20 8.80 -10.66 -8.35
C LEU A 20 9.06 -9.37 -9.11
N GLU A 21 8.87 -9.40 -10.43
CA GLU A 21 8.66 -8.18 -11.18
C GLU A 21 7.41 -7.60 -10.54
N LEU A 22 7.61 -6.67 -9.61
CA LEU A 22 6.57 -5.74 -9.23
C LEU A 22 6.32 -4.89 -10.47
N VAL A 23 5.60 -5.45 -11.44
CA VAL A 23 5.10 -4.74 -12.60
C VAL A 23 4.01 -3.83 -12.07
N VAL A 24 4.43 -2.69 -11.54
CA VAL A 24 3.57 -1.50 -11.49
C VAL A 24 3.89 -0.74 -12.77
N PRO A 25 3.03 -0.78 -13.81
CA PRO A 25 3.12 0.21 -14.85
C PRO A 25 2.44 1.47 -14.30
N ALA A 26 3.22 2.35 -13.66
CA ALA A 26 2.80 3.72 -13.41
C ALA A 26 3.46 4.64 -14.45
N ASN A 27 3.29 4.31 -15.73
CA ASN A 27 3.32 5.34 -16.76
C ASN A 27 2.02 6.14 -16.63
N GLN A 28 2.11 7.27 -15.95
CA GLN A 28 1.43 8.49 -16.36
C GLN A 28 2.06 9.69 -15.64
N CYS A 29 3.16 10.16 -16.24
CA CYS A 29 3.42 11.58 -16.35
C CYS A 29 2.35 12.15 -17.29
N ALA A 30 1.25 12.64 -16.72
CA ALA A 30 0.27 13.45 -17.43
C ALA A 30 -0.45 14.29 -16.38
N GLU A 31 -0.27 15.60 -16.47
CA GLU A 31 -0.96 16.59 -15.67
C GLU A 31 -2.49 16.47 -15.87
N LYS A 32 -3.17 15.66 -15.07
CA LYS A 32 -4.62 15.68 -14.97
C LYS A 32 -5.01 16.42 -13.70
N LYS A 33 -5.90 17.41 -13.85
CA LYS A 33 -6.71 17.89 -12.73
C LYS A 33 -7.34 16.65 -12.10
N VAL A 34 -7.08 16.37 -10.82
CA VAL A 34 -7.66 15.22 -10.11
C VAL A 34 -9.16 15.38 -10.22
N ALA A 35 -9.74 14.59 -11.13
CA ALA A 35 -11.17 14.59 -11.32
C ALA A 35 -11.78 13.92 -10.08
N PRO A 36 -13.04 14.22 -9.73
CA PRO A 36 -13.74 13.52 -8.66
C PRO A 36 -13.71 11.98 -8.78
N SER A 37 -13.34 11.43 -9.94
CA SER A 37 -13.16 10.00 -10.19
C SER A 37 -11.98 9.37 -9.46
N ASP A 38 -10.92 10.11 -9.15
CA ASP A 38 -9.67 9.51 -8.65
C ASP A 38 -9.74 9.17 -7.16
N SER A 39 -10.47 9.98 -6.37
CA SER A 39 -10.75 9.66 -4.96
C SER A 39 -11.63 8.42 -4.85
N ALA A 40 -12.66 8.32 -5.68
CA ALA A 40 -13.55 7.15 -5.74
C ALA A 40 -12.76 5.88 -6.06
N ARG A 41 -11.79 5.97 -6.98
CA ARG A 41 -10.87 4.86 -7.27
C ARG A 41 -10.02 4.48 -6.05
N ALA A 42 -9.48 5.45 -5.32
CA ALA A 42 -8.67 5.17 -4.12
C ALA A 42 -9.47 4.45 -3.03
N PHE A 43 -10.71 4.89 -2.76
CA PHE A 43 -11.58 4.20 -1.81
C PHE A 43 -11.96 2.79 -2.28
N LYS A 44 -12.21 2.59 -3.58
CA LYS A 44 -12.48 1.27 -4.14
C LYS A 44 -11.30 0.30 -3.96
N LEU A 45 -10.08 0.75 -4.26
CA LEU A 45 -8.88 -0.05 -4.08
C LEU A 45 -8.64 -0.40 -2.60
N LEU A 46 -8.94 0.53 -1.69
CA LEU A 46 -8.89 0.25 -0.25
C LEU A 46 -9.88 -0.86 0.13
N GLU A 47 -11.12 -0.79 -0.32
CA GLU A 47 -12.13 -1.84 -0.03
C GLU A 47 -11.70 -3.21 -0.56
N GLU A 48 -11.26 -3.27 -1.83
CA GLU A 48 -10.75 -4.50 -2.44
C GLU A 48 -9.56 -5.07 -1.68
N THR A 49 -8.70 -4.21 -1.14
CA THR A 49 -7.54 -4.62 -0.33
C THR A 49 -7.98 -5.17 1.02
N ILE A 50 -8.89 -4.47 1.71
CA ILE A 50 -9.44 -4.90 3.00
C ILE A 50 -10.09 -6.28 2.88
N ILE A 51 -10.86 -6.53 1.81
CA ILE A 51 -11.45 -7.85 1.53
C ILE A 51 -10.37 -8.92 1.32
N LYS A 52 -9.29 -8.61 0.60
CA LYS A 52 -8.20 -9.58 0.33
C LYS A 52 -7.41 -9.97 1.58
N ILE A 53 -7.30 -9.06 2.55
CA ILE A 53 -6.57 -9.32 3.80
C ILE A 53 -7.49 -9.75 4.94
N ASP A 54 -8.79 -9.91 4.68
CA ASP A 54 -9.74 -10.37 5.68
C ASP A 54 -9.38 -11.78 6.17
N GLY A 55 -9.48 -12.00 7.48
CA GLY A 55 -9.05 -13.23 8.13
C GLY A 55 -7.54 -13.42 8.32
N ALA A 56 -6.68 -12.63 7.66
CA ALA A 56 -5.23 -12.65 7.91
C ALA A 56 -4.82 -11.86 9.17
N TYR A 57 -5.67 -10.93 9.60
CA TYR A 57 -5.46 -10.07 10.76
C TYR A 57 -6.69 -10.07 11.68
N ALA A 58 -6.50 -9.68 12.94
CA ALA A 58 -7.59 -9.50 13.88
C ALA A 58 -8.57 -8.42 13.40
N PRO A 59 -9.88 -8.51 13.70
CA PRO A 59 -10.86 -7.51 13.30
C PRO A 59 -10.52 -6.08 13.76
N SER A 60 -9.89 -5.94 14.93
CA SER A 60 -9.41 -4.65 15.44
C SER A 60 -8.34 -4.04 14.54
N THR A 61 -7.39 -4.86 14.07
CA THR A 61 -6.34 -4.46 13.13
C THR A 61 -6.94 -4.04 11.80
N ILE A 62 -7.86 -4.82 11.22
CA ILE A 62 -8.53 -4.46 9.96
C ILE A 62 -9.25 -3.11 10.08
N ARG A 63 -9.94 -2.86 11.19
CA ARG A 63 -10.62 -1.58 11.45
C ARG A 63 -9.64 -0.41 11.54
N ALA A 64 -8.51 -0.58 12.24
CA ALA A 64 -7.48 0.44 12.35
C ALA A 64 -6.89 0.79 10.98
N TYR A 65 -6.49 -0.23 10.20
CA TYR A 65 -5.97 -0.06 8.84
C TYR A 65 -6.97 0.72 7.96
N ARG A 66 -8.24 0.33 7.98
CA ARG A 66 -9.28 1.01 7.21
C ARG A 66 -9.39 2.48 7.59
N ALA A 67 -9.41 2.81 8.88
CA ALA A 67 -9.50 4.18 9.36
C ALA A 67 -8.26 5.01 8.97
N ASP A 68 -7.06 4.45 9.13
CA ASP A 68 -5.80 5.13 8.81
C ASP A 68 -5.70 5.46 7.32
N PHE A 69 -6.04 4.52 6.43
CA PHE A 69 -6.03 4.78 4.99
C PHE A 69 -7.12 5.75 4.54
N ILE A 70 -8.31 5.71 5.15
CA ILE A 70 -9.35 6.73 4.89
C ILE A 70 -8.82 8.12 5.26
N ASN A 71 -8.19 8.26 6.42
CA ASN A 71 -7.58 9.51 6.87
C ASN A 71 -6.49 9.99 5.90
N PHE A 72 -5.64 9.08 5.45
CA PHE A 72 -4.59 9.37 4.47
C PHE A 72 -5.16 9.85 3.13
N ILE A 73 -6.16 9.15 2.57
CA ILE A 73 -6.83 9.56 1.33
C ILE A 73 -7.40 10.98 1.49
N ASN A 74 -8.11 11.23 2.59
CA ASN A 74 -8.69 12.54 2.89
C ASN A 74 -7.63 13.64 3.06
N PHE A 75 -6.48 13.31 3.64
CA PHE A 75 -5.33 14.23 3.73
C PHE A 75 -4.84 14.62 2.33
N CYS A 76 -4.60 13.66 1.45
CA CYS A 76 -4.18 13.92 0.07
C CYS A 76 -5.21 14.78 -0.70
N LEU A 77 -6.50 14.52 -0.53
CA LEU A 77 -7.56 15.29 -1.19
C LEU A 77 -7.63 16.73 -0.70
N ARG A 78 -7.46 16.97 0.60
CA ARG A 78 -7.40 18.33 1.16
C ARG A 78 -6.18 19.09 0.65
N ARG A 79 -5.02 18.44 0.65
CA ARG A 79 -3.76 18.99 0.12
C ARG A 79 -3.93 19.40 -1.35
N PHE A 80 -4.46 18.51 -2.19
CA PHE A 80 -4.65 18.78 -3.62
C PHE A 80 -5.61 19.96 -3.85
N LYS A 81 -6.72 20.04 -3.12
CA LYS A 81 -7.66 21.17 -3.21
C LYS A 81 -6.99 22.50 -2.88
N HIS A 82 -6.14 22.52 -1.85
CA HIS A 82 -5.40 23.71 -1.45
C HIS A 82 -4.35 24.12 -2.51
N GLU A 83 -3.61 23.17 -3.07
CA GLU A 83 -2.62 23.45 -4.13
C GLU A 83 -3.27 23.97 -5.41
N VAL A 84 -4.45 23.46 -5.76
CA VAL A 84 -5.23 23.95 -6.91
C VAL A 84 -5.78 25.36 -6.68
N GLN A 85 -6.19 25.70 -5.46
CA GLN A 85 -6.72 27.03 -5.14
C GLN A 85 -5.64 28.11 -5.03
N HIS A 86 -4.41 27.75 -4.62
CA HIS A 86 -3.33 28.70 -4.38
C HIS A 86 -2.29 28.80 -5.50
N GLY A 87 -2.49 28.14 -6.64
CA GLY A 87 -1.70 28.37 -7.86
C GLY A 87 -0.22 27.95 -7.80
N LEU A 88 0.23 27.28 -6.73
CA LEU A 88 1.57 26.71 -6.64
C LEU A 88 1.58 25.32 -7.31
N ARG A 89 1.64 25.30 -8.64
CA ARG A 89 2.24 24.17 -9.38
C ARG A 89 3.64 24.63 -9.80
N THR A 90 4.64 24.41 -8.96
CA THR A 90 6.03 24.42 -9.42
C THR A 90 6.25 23.14 -10.22
N ALA A 91 6.58 23.33 -11.49
CA ALA A 91 6.90 22.32 -12.48
C ALA A 91 8.06 21.39 -12.05
#